data_AF-A0A814KFE0-F1
#
_entry.id   AF-A0A814KFE0-F1
#
_cell.length_a   1.000
_cell.length_b   1.000
_cell.length_c   1.000
_cell.angle_alpha   90.00
_cell.angle_beta   90.00
_cell.angle_gamma   90.00
#
_symmetry.space_group_name_H-M   'P 1'
#
loop_
_entity.id
_entity.type
_entity.pdbx_description
1 polymer ?
#
loop_
_entity_poly.entity_id
_entity_poly.type
_entity_poly.pdbx_seq_one_letter_code
_entity_poly.pdbx_strand_id
1 'polypeptide(L)' 'MPIEFYEMVSVEHRMHKIILGIDGGETELNEISDILKQNSIEHYLWNEQPENIATAIAIKPYYKKDVEHFFSKYKLYR' A
#
# COMPACT_ATOMS: atom_id res chain seq x y z
N MET A 1 -2.74 -33.09 -4.76
CA MET A 1 -3.13 -31.71 -4.46
C MET A 1 -2.89 -31.50 -2.97
N PRO A 2 -1.70 -31.04 -2.55
CA PRO A 2 -1.30 -31.09 -1.15
C PRO A 2 -1.98 -29.98 -0.35
N ILE A 3 -2.27 -30.35 0.89
CA ILE A 3 -2.94 -29.58 1.96
C ILE A 3 -2.22 -28.24 2.28
N GLU A 4 -0.99 -28.04 1.81
CA GLU A 4 -0.18 -26.84 2.06
C GLU A 4 -0.79 -25.54 1.50
N PHE A 5 -1.62 -25.58 0.46
CA PHE A 5 -2.20 -24.35 -0.09
C PHE A 5 -3.28 -23.71 0.80
N TYR A 6 -3.88 -24.46 1.73
CA TYR A 6 -4.94 -23.94 2.61
C TYR A 6 -4.41 -23.39 3.95
N GLU A 7 -3.19 -23.77 4.37
CA GLU A 7 -2.55 -23.20 5.57
C GLU A 7 -2.08 -21.76 5.38
N MET A 8 -2.10 -21.22 4.14
CA MET A 8 -1.80 -19.80 3.89
C MET A 8 -2.89 -18.84 4.41
N VAL A 9 -4.00 -19.36 4.95
CA VAL A 9 -5.10 -18.57 5.55
C VAL A 9 -5.23 -18.85 7.05
N SER A 10 -4.11 -18.97 7.76
CA SER A 10 -4.08 -18.72 9.21
C SER A 10 -3.22 -17.50 9.50
N VAL A 11 -3.68 -16.31 9.07
CA VAL A 11 -3.17 -15.03 9.57
C VAL A 11 -3.79 -14.80 10.95
N GLU A 12 -3.31 -15.52 11.95
CA GLU A 12 -3.65 -15.20 13.34
C GLU A 12 -2.86 -13.96 13.79
N HIS A 13 -3.60 -12.85 13.87
CA HIS A 13 -3.47 -11.80 14.90
C HIS A 13 -2.31 -10.79 14.85
N ARG A 14 -2.08 -10.11 13.72
CA ARG A 14 -1.79 -8.64 13.69
C ARG A 14 -1.56 -8.10 12.27
N MET A 15 -2.61 -7.57 11.63
CA MET A 15 -2.46 -6.68 10.48
C MET A 15 -1.95 -5.31 10.95
N HIS A 16 -0.63 -5.16 11.08
CA HIS A 16 -0.01 -3.92 11.53
C HIS A 16 -0.13 -2.84 10.45
N LYS A 17 -0.96 -1.83 10.71
CA LYS A 17 -1.12 -0.67 9.83
C LYS A 17 -0.03 0.34 10.11
N ILE A 18 0.66 0.78 9.06
CA ILE A 18 1.64 1.88 9.10
C ILE A 18 1.08 3.02 8.25
N ILE A 19 1.02 4.22 8.81
CA ILE A 19 0.62 5.43 8.07
C ILE A 19 1.88 6.25 7.80
N LEU A 20 2.08 6.62 6.54
CA LEU A 20 3.24 7.38 6.07
C LEU A 20 2.75 8.71 5.49
N GLY A 21 3.50 9.78 5.76
CA GLY A 21 3.27 11.10 5.18
C GLY A 21 3.93 11.23 3.81
N ILE A 22 3.25 11.90 2.90
CA ILE A 22 3.70 12.22 1.55
C ILE A 22 3.80 13.74 1.44
N ASP A 23 4.99 14.25 1.15
CA ASP A 23 5.23 15.70 1.05
C ASP A 23 4.90 16.24 -0.36
N GLY A 24 5.04 15.41 -1.41
CA GLY A 24 4.80 15.79 -2.80
C GLY A 24 3.33 15.83 -3.25
N GLY A 25 2.38 15.63 -2.32
CA GLY A 25 0.94 15.71 -2.59
C GLY A 25 0.43 14.74 -3.67
N GLU A 26 -0.52 15.20 -4.49
CA GLU A 26 -1.19 14.41 -5.52
C GLU A 26 -0.24 13.86 -6.59
N THR A 27 0.77 14.63 -7.01
CA THR A 27 1.75 14.17 -8.01
C THR A 27 2.49 12.94 -7.51
N GLU A 28 2.99 12.98 -6.28
CA GLU A 28 3.73 11.86 -5.69
C GLU A 28 2.83 10.65 -5.40
N LEU A 29 1.55 10.86 -5.08
CA LEU A 29 0.54 9.81 -4.96
C LEU A 29 0.30 9.07 -6.29
N ASN A 30 0.22 9.80 -7.40
CA ASN A 30 0.06 9.20 -8.73
C ASN A 30 1.32 8.44 -9.16
N GLU A 31 2.51 9.00 -8.91
CA GLU A 31 3.78 8.31 -9.21
C GLU A 31 3.91 6.98 -8.48
N ILE A 32 3.60 6.94 -7.17
CA ILE A 32 3.65 5.67 -6.43
C ILE A 32 2.56 4.70 -6.87
N SER A 33 1.37 5.17 -7.22
CA SER A 33 0.30 4.35 -7.82
C SER A 33 0.80 3.62 -9.08
N ASP A 34 1.47 4.35 -9.98
CA ASP A 34 2.04 3.77 -11.20
C ASP A 34 3.16 2.77 -10.91
N ILE A 35 4.06 3.07 -9.96
CA ILE A 35 5.12 2.14 -9.53
C ILE A 35 4.51 0.85 -8.97
N LEU A 36 3.51 0.94 -8.10
CA LEU A 36 2.85 -0.22 -7.51
C LEU A 36 2.12 -1.04 -8.59
N LYS A 37 1.45 -0.38 -9.54
CA LYS A 37 0.79 -1.03 -10.68
C LYS A 37 1.79 -1.80 -11.54
N GLN A 38 2.93 -1.21 -11.87
CA GLN A 38 4.00 -1.84 -12.67
C GLN A 38 4.58 -3.08 -11.97
N ASN A 39 4.60 -3.09 -10.64
CA ASN A 39 5.09 -4.21 -9.83
C ASN A 39 4.00 -5.19 -9.41
N SER A 40 2.79 -5.10 -10.00
CA SER A 40 1.64 -5.94 -9.66
C SER A 40 1.26 -5.91 -8.17
N ILE A 41 1.55 -4.80 -7.49
CA ILE A 41 1.12 -4.58 -6.10
C ILE A 41 -0.29 -3.99 -6.13
N GLU A 42 -1.26 -4.79 -5.70
CA GLU A 42 -2.64 -4.33 -5.58
C GLU A 42 -2.76 -3.23 -4.54
N HIS A 43 -3.35 -2.12 -4.97
CA HIS A 43 -3.52 -0.91 -4.20
C HIS A 43 -4.81 -0.18 -4.60
N TYR A 44 -5.22 0.78 -3.77
CA TYR A 44 -6.34 1.66 -4.00
C TYR A 44 -5.88 3.11 -3.83
N LEU A 45 -6.09 3.93 -4.87
CA LEU A 45 -5.86 5.36 -4.85
C LEU A 45 -7.18 6.07 -4.52
N TRP A 46 -7.22 6.78 -3.40
CA TRP A 46 -8.41 7.48 -2.92
C TRP A 46 -8.47 8.87 -3.55
N ASN A 47 -9.49 9.11 -4.37
CA ASN A 47 -9.78 10.42 -4.96
C ASN A 47 -10.94 11.07 -4.21
N GLU A 48 -10.69 12.18 -3.54
CA GLU A 48 -11.70 12.89 -2.74
C GLU A 48 -12.63 13.73 -3.62
N GLN A 49 -13.91 13.77 -3.26
CA GLN A 49 -14.94 14.52 -4.00
C GLN A 49 -15.33 15.79 -3.23
N PRO A 50 -15.78 16.86 -3.91
CA PRO A 50 -16.05 16.96 -5.36
C PRO A 50 -14.85 17.29 -6.25
N GLU A 51 -13.68 17.59 -5.67
CA GLU A 51 -12.51 18.07 -6.42
C GLU A 51 -11.84 17.00 -7.29
N ASN A 52 -12.11 15.72 -7.02
CA ASN A 52 -11.53 14.55 -7.69
C ASN A 52 -10.00 14.53 -7.64
N ILE A 53 -9.44 14.85 -6.48
CA ILE A 53 -7.99 14.89 -6.23
C ILE A 53 -7.53 13.67 -5.43
N ALA A 54 -6.38 13.10 -5.76
CA ALA A 54 -5.83 11.99 -4.98
C ALA A 54 -5.35 12.46 -3.60
N THR A 55 -5.87 11.86 -2.53
CA THR A 55 -5.57 12.25 -1.13
C THR A 55 -4.88 11.16 -0.33
N ALA A 56 -5.03 9.89 -0.71
CA ALA A 56 -4.41 8.77 -0.02
C ALA A 56 -4.21 7.56 -0.95
N ILE A 57 -3.27 6.70 -0.59
CA ILE A 57 -3.07 5.40 -1.25
C ILE A 57 -2.93 4.30 -0.18
N ALA A 58 -3.57 3.16 -0.41
CA ALA A 58 -3.48 1.99 0.46
C ALA A 58 -3.15 0.74 -0.36
N ILE A 59 -2.32 -0.13 0.19
CA ILE A 59 -2.00 -1.45 -0.37
C ILE A 59 -2.73 -2.55 0.40
N LYS A 60 -2.90 -3.72 -0.20
CA LYS A 60 -3.30 -4.93 0.54
C LYS A 60 -2.28 -5.26 1.65
N PRO A 61 -2.64 -6.10 2.63
CA PRO A 61 -1.64 -6.65 3.55
C PRO A 61 -0.58 -7.46 2.78
N TYR A 62 0.69 -7.10 2.94
CA TYR A 62 1.84 -7.82 2.41
C TYR A 62 2.88 -8.06 3.50
N TYR A 63 3.80 -8.99 3.30
CA TYR A 63 4.99 -9.06 4.14
C TYR A 63 5.81 -7.80 3.95
N LYS A 64 6.27 -7.20 5.06
CA LYS A 64 7.02 -5.95 5.05
C LYS A 64 8.19 -5.97 4.05
N LYS A 65 8.97 -7.06 4.03
CA LYS A 65 10.13 -7.25 3.15
C LYS A 65 9.79 -7.14 1.65
N ASP A 66 8.55 -7.45 1.26
CA ASP A 66 8.13 -7.47 -0.15
C ASP A 66 7.72 -6.08 -0.64
N VAL A 67 7.42 -5.15 0.29
CA VAL A 67 6.86 -3.83 -0.06
C VAL A 67 7.64 -2.64 0.53
N GLU A 68 8.49 -2.84 1.54
CA GLU A 68 9.13 -1.74 2.27
C GLU A 68 9.98 -0.83 1.38
N HIS A 69 10.59 -1.36 0.32
CA HIS A 69 11.44 -0.58 -0.57
C HIS A 69 10.66 0.51 -1.31
N PHE A 70 9.36 0.29 -1.62
CA PHE A 70 8.51 1.28 -2.28
C PHE A 70 8.23 2.47 -1.36
N PHE A 71 8.23 2.23 -0.05
CA PHE A 71 7.79 3.21 0.94
C PHE A 71 8.93 3.77 1.81
N SER A 72 10.16 3.28 1.63
CA SER A 72 11.31 3.58 2.48
C SER A 72 11.69 5.06 2.54
N LYS A 73 11.33 5.85 1.52
CA LYS A 73 11.56 7.30 1.47
C LYS A 73 10.57 8.10 2.35
N TYR A 74 9.40 7.55 2.66
CA TYR A 74 8.37 8.27 3.42
C TYR A 74 8.57 8.11 4.93
N LYS A 75 8.13 9.12 5.67
CA LYS A 75 8.22 9.14 7.13
C LYS A 75 6.86 8.78 7.73
N LEU A 76 6.87 8.28 8.97
CA LEU A 76 5.64 8.06 9.72
C LEU A 76 4.83 9.36 9.78
N TYR A 77 3.55 9.27 9.39
CA TYR A 77 2.59 10.35 9.57
C TYR A 77 2.38 10.57 11.07
N ARG A 78 2.41 11.83 11.52
CA ARG A 78 2.24 12.22 12.92
C ARG A 78 1.04 13.13 13.07
#